data_AF-A0A0F9ZNW3-F1
#
_entry.id   AF-A0A0F9ZNW3-F1
#
_cell.length_a   1.000
_cell.length_b   1.000
_cell.length_c   1.000
_cell.angle_alpha   90.00
_cell.angle_beta   90.00
_cell.angle_gamma   90.00
#
_symmetry.space_group_name_H-M   'P 1'
#
loop_
_entity.id
_entity.type
_entity.pdbx_description
1 polymer ?
#
loop_
_entity_poly.entity_id
_entity_poly.type
_entity_poly.pdbx_seq_one_letter_code
_entity_poly.pdbx_strand_id
1 'polypeptide(L)' 'MNLPLPRKHNDVRYKERMALSNPRKLYNRNCMKCGDEIKTNYALERPEIVYCEKCYLESVY' A
#
# COMPACT_ATOMS: atom_id res chain seq x y z
N MET A 1 26.87 -6.28 22.23
CA MET A 1 25.78 -6.10 21.25
C MET A 1 24.46 -6.40 21.97
N ASN A 2 23.60 -5.41 22.18
CA ASN A 2 22.35 -5.54 22.93
C ASN A 2 21.15 -5.62 21.98
N LEU A 3 21.06 -6.72 21.23
CA LEU A 3 19.96 -6.97 20.29
C LEU A 3 18.86 -7.77 21.01
N PRO A 4 17.60 -7.32 20.98
CA PRO A 4 16.52 -8.02 21.65
C PRO A 4 16.25 -9.37 20.98
N LEU A 5 16.04 -10.39 21.80
CA LEU A 5 15.68 -11.72 21.32
C LEU A 5 14.28 -11.70 20.68
N PRO A 6 14.09 -12.38 19.52
CA PRO A 6 12.77 -12.52 18.91
C PRO A 6 11.78 -13.20 19.86
N ARG A 7 10.67 -12.53 20.18
CA ARG A 7 9.61 -13.07 21.08
C ARG A 7 8.58 -13.93 20.35
N LYS A 8 8.58 -13.94 19.02
CA LYS A 8 7.62 -14.66 18.18
C LYS A 8 8.36 -15.63 17.27
N HIS A 9 7.72 -16.78 17.01
CA HIS A 9 8.22 -17.73 16.01
C HIS A 9 8.32 -17.06 14.63
N ASN A 10 9.28 -17.50 13.81
CA ASN A 10 9.58 -16.88 12.53
C ASN A 10 8.36 -16.83 11.60
N ASP A 11 7.56 -17.91 11.56
CA ASP A 11 6.36 -17.99 10.72
C ASP A 11 5.26 -17.03 11.18
N VAL A 12 5.09 -16.86 12.49
CA VAL A 12 4.13 -15.92 13.06
C VAL A 12 4.54 -14.50 12.69
N ARG A 13 5.82 -14.18 12.90
CA ARG A 13 6.39 -12.88 12.52
C ARG A 13 6.26 -12.62 11.02
N TYR A 14 6.45 -13.64 10.18
CA TYR A 14 6.27 -13.54 8.74
C TYR A 14 4.81 -13.23 8.36
N LYS A 15 3.85 -13.99 8.91
CA LYS A 15 2.42 -13.78 8.66
C LYS A 15 1.97 -12.38 9.07
N GLU A 16 2.40 -11.90 10.24
CA GLU A 16 2.10 -10.55 10.70
C GLU A 16 2.67 -9.47 9.77
N ARG A 17 3.91 -9.64 9.30
CA ARG A 17 4.52 -8.71 8.33
C ARG A 17 3.78 -8.71 6.99
N MET A 18 3.32 -9.87 6.54
CA MET A 18 2.54 -9.99 5.32
C MET A 18 1.17 -9.34 5.46
N ALA A 19 0.55 -9.41 6.65
CA ALA A 19 -0.74 -8.76 6.91
C ALA A 19 -0.66 -7.21 6.95
N LEU A 20 0.50 -6.66 7.36
CA LEU A 20 0.74 -5.21 7.31
C LEU A 20 1.04 -4.70 5.89
N SER A 21 1.48 -5.59 5.01
CA SER A 21 1.81 -5.24 3.63
C SER A 21 0.54 -5.18 2.79
N ASN A 22 0.51 -4.27 1.82
CA ASN A 22 -0.58 -4.23 0.85
C ASN A 22 -0.65 -5.54 0.04
N PRO A 23 -1.85 -6.03 -0.33
CA PRO A 23 -2.01 -7.30 -1.02
C PRO A 23 -1.27 -7.32 -2.36
N ARG A 24 -0.69 -8.44 -2.80
CA ARG A 24 0.02 -8.48 -4.10
C ARG A 24 -0.93 -8.59 -5.29
N LYS A 25 -1.93 -7.70 -5.36
CA LYS A 25 -2.92 -7.61 -6.42
C LYS A 25 -3.01 -6.17 -6.90
N LEU A 26 -2.97 -5.99 -8.22
CA LEU A 26 -3.18 -4.70 -8.84
C LEU A 26 -4.63 -4.62 -9.33
N TYR A 27 -5.24 -3.46 -9.10
CA TYR A 27 -6.58 -3.10 -9.53
C TYR A 27 -6.47 -1.94 -10.51
N ASN A 28 -7.28 -1.98 -11.56
CA ASN A 28 -7.45 -0.84 -12.45
C ASN A 28 -8.36 0.17 -11.74
N ARG A 29 -7.87 1.40 -11.53
CA ARG A 29 -8.60 2.53 -10.95
C ARG A 29 -8.34 3.77 -11.79
N ASN A 30 -9.15 4.79 -11.59
CA ASN A 30 -8.93 6.09 -12.20
C ASN A 30 -8.41 7.06 -11.12
N CYS A 31 -7.50 7.94 -11.50
CA CYS A 31 -7.03 9.02 -10.62
C CYS A 31 -8.21 9.91 -10.22
N MET A 32 -8.37 10.17 -8.92
CA MET A 32 -9.50 10.97 -8.44
C MET A 32 -9.40 12.47 -8.78
N LYS A 33 -8.26 12.96 -9.28
CA LYS A 33 -8.05 14.37 -9.66
C LYS A 33 -8.20 14.60 -11.17
N CYS A 34 -7.50 13.81 -11.99
CA CYS A 34 -7.48 13.98 -13.45
C CYS A 34 -8.28 12.93 -14.23
N GLY A 35 -8.68 11.82 -13.61
CA GLY A 35 -9.41 10.74 -14.28
C GLY A 35 -8.56 9.74 -15.05
N ASP A 36 -7.24 9.90 -15.11
CA ASP A 36 -6.33 8.98 -15.83
C ASP A 36 -6.40 7.55 -15.29
N GLU A 37 -6.27 6.57 -16.19
CA GLU A 37 -6.19 5.14 -15.83
C GLU A 37 -4.87 4.83 -15.09
N ILE A 38 -4.98 4.27 -13.90
CA ILE A 38 -3.86 3.88 -13.04
C ILE A 38 -4.03 2.45 -12.52
N LYS A 39 -2.91 1.78 -12.28
CA LYS A 39 -2.87 0.45 -11.65
C LYS A 39 -2.37 0.59 -10.23
N THR A 40 -3.23 0.31 -9.26
CA THR A 40 -2.89 0.50 -7.85
C THR A 40 -3.23 -0.75 -7.04
N ASN A 41 -2.61 -0.88 -5.88
CA ASN A 41 -2.87 -1.98 -4.96
C ASN A 41 -4.19 -1.81 -4.18
N TYR A 42 -4.71 -0.59 -4.17
CA TYR A 42 -5.93 -0.25 -3.46
C TYR A 42 -7.15 -0.74 -4.24
N ALA A 43 -7.93 -1.63 -3.63
CA ALA A 43 -9.17 -2.13 -4.19
C ALA A 43 -10.21 -1.01 -4.33
N LEU A 44 -11.15 -1.16 -5.29
CA LEU A 44 -12.22 -0.18 -5.54
C LEU A 44 -13.09 0.11 -4.30
N GLU A 45 -13.25 -0.89 -3.44
CA GLU A 45 -14.07 -0.84 -2.23
C GLU A 45 -13.44 -0.02 -1.10
N ARG A 46 -12.12 0.27 -1.16
CA ARG A 46 -11.48 1.03 -0.10
C ARG A 46 -11.72 2.54 -0.27
N PRO A 47 -11.96 3.29 0.82
CA PRO A 47 -12.32 4.70 0.77
C PRO A 47 -11.15 5.66 0.56
N GLU A 48 -9.89 5.18 0.49
CA GLU A 48 -8.75 6.08 0.35
C GLU A 48 -8.71 6.76 -1.03
N ILE A 49 -8.31 8.03 -1.03
CA ILE A 49 -8.11 8.82 -2.24
C ILE A 49 -6.81 8.38 -2.92
N VAL A 50 -6.90 8.00 -4.18
CA VAL A 50 -5.75 7.55 -4.97
C VAL A 50 -5.51 8.51 -6.13
N TYR A 51 -4.29 9.05 -6.18
CA TYR A 51 -3.83 9.94 -7.23
C TYR A 51 -2.80 9.25 -8.14
N CYS A 52 -2.71 9.73 -9.38
CA CYS A 52 -1.57 9.42 -10.23
C CYS A 52 -0.32 10.16 -9.73
N GLU A 53 0.85 9.72 -10.19
CA GLU A 53 2.15 10.29 -9.79
C GLU A 53 2.19 11.82 -9.98
N LYS A 54 1.73 12.32 -11.13
CA LYS A 54 1.70 13.76 -11.44
C LYS A 54 0.84 14.54 -10.44
N CYS A 55 -0.41 14.11 -10.24
CA CYS A 55 -1.34 14.76 -9.33
C CYS A 55 -0.89 14.70 -7.87
N TYR A 56 -0.22 13.61 -7.49
CA TYR A 56 0.39 13.48 -6.16
C TYR A 56 1.53 14.50 -5.97
N LEU A 57 2.45 14.59 -6.93
CA LEU A 57 3.57 15.55 -6.88
C LEU A 57 3.08 17.00 -6.79
N GLU A 58 2.06 17.38 -7.56
CA GLU A 58 1.42 18.70 -7.48
C GLU A 58 0.70 19.00 -6.15
N SER A 59 0.36 17.97 -5.37
CA SER A 59 -0.32 18.15 -4.08
C SER A 59 0.64 18.27 -2.90
N VAL A 60 1.88 17.79 -3.08
CA VAL A 60 2.91 17.74 -2.03
C VAL A 60 3.84 18.97 -2.10
N TYR A 61 4.03 19.53 -3.28
CA TYR A 61 4.83 20.75 -3.54
C TYR A 61 3.92 21.93 -3.85
#